data_AF-A0A4Y2LQJ3-F1
#
_entry.id   AF-A0A4Y2LQJ3-F1
#
_cell.length_a   1.000
_cell.length_b   1.000
_cell.length_c   1.000
_cell.angle_alpha   90.00
_cell.angle_beta   90.00
_cell.angle_gamma   90.00
#
_symmetry.space_group_name_H-M   'P 1'
#
loop_
_entity.id
_entity.type
_entity.pdbx_description
1 polymer ?
#
loop_
_entity_poly.entity_id
_entity_poly.type
_entity_poly.pdbx_seq_one_letter_code
_entity_poly.pdbx_strand_id
1 'polypeptide(L)'
;MQVEDFLLGHQLFLLNETKSPPTFEHRGTKGWPDLSITKGDELATPCNRKVIDEYSRSDHKYIKTDFMINQTENNYLRFKSANGVTIR
;
A
#
# COMPACT_ATOMS: atom_id res chain seq x y z
N MET A 1 -18.30 15.38 -2.48
CA MET A 1 -17.36 14.74 -1.54
C MET A 1 -15.99 14.83 -2.17
N GLN A 2 -15.07 15.55 -1.54
CA GLN A 2 -13.70 15.66 -2.02
C GLN A 2 -12.93 14.39 -1.63
N VAL A 3 -11.83 14.10 -2.32
CA VAL A 3 -10.99 12.92 -2.01
C VAL A 3 -10.45 13.03 -0.58
N GLU A 4 -10.12 14.24 -0.13
CA GLU A 4 -9.69 14.51 1.25
C GLU A 4 -10.74 14.11 2.28
N ASP A 5 -12.02 14.47 2.04
CA ASP A 5 -13.13 14.09 2.92
C ASP A 5 -13.27 12.56 3.01
N PHE A 6 -13.07 11.86 1.88
CA PHE A 6 -13.12 10.40 1.84
C PHE A 6 -12.00 9.76 2.66
N LEU A 7 -10.76 10.26 2.52
CA LEU A 7 -9.60 9.75 3.27
C LEU A 7 -9.79 9.96 4.78
N LEU A 8 -10.20 11.16 5.17
CA LEU A 8 -10.45 11.50 6.58
C LEU A 8 -11.61 10.69 7.17
N GLY A 9 -12.73 10.59 6.45
CA GLY A 9 -13.92 9.87 6.91
C GLY A 9 -13.70 8.37 7.11
N HIS A 10 -12.71 7.78 6.43
CA HIS A 10 -12.38 6.35 6.52
C HIS A 10 -11.07 6.06 7.27
N GLN A 11 -10.44 7.09 7.84
CA GLN A 11 -9.14 6.98 8.55
C GLN A 11 -8.07 6.30 7.68
N LEU A 12 -7.97 6.77 6.44
CA LEU A 12 -7.01 6.28 5.45
C LEU A 12 -5.78 7.19 5.40
N PHE A 13 -4.60 6.58 5.30
CA PHE A 13 -3.32 7.28 5.22
C PHE A 13 -2.87 7.38 3.78
N LEU A 14 -2.51 8.59 3.35
CA LEU A 14 -1.91 8.84 2.04
C LEU A 14 -0.41 8.55 2.09
N LEU A 15 0.06 7.68 1.19
CA LEU A 15 1.48 7.27 1.13
C LEU A 15 2.30 8.12 0.15
N ASN A 16 1.67 9.03 -0.60
CA ASN A 16 2.34 9.88 -1.57
C ASN A 16 3.30 10.86 -0.89
N GLU A 17 4.55 10.92 -1.34
CA GLU A 17 5.53 11.88 -0.88
C GLU A 17 5.37 13.24 -1.58
N THR A 18 5.42 14.34 -0.82
CA THR A 18 5.26 15.71 -1.35
C THR A 18 6.29 16.07 -2.42
N LYS A 19 7.49 15.46 -2.39
CA LYS A 19 8.60 15.74 -3.30
C LYS A 19 8.80 14.63 -4.36
N SER A 20 7.83 13.74 -4.52
CA SER A 20 7.89 12.70 -5.55
C SER A 20 7.82 13.30 -6.97
N PRO A 21 8.50 12.70 -7.97
CA PRO A 21 8.36 13.13 -9.35
C PRO A 21 6.92 12.82 -9.84
N PRO A 22 6.47 13.45 -10.94
CA PRO A 22 5.11 13.23 -11.45
C PRO A 22 4.89 11.76 -11.82
N THR A 23 3.72 11.25 -11.46
CA THR A 23 3.29 9.89 -11.83
C THR A 23 2.67 9.84 -13.23
N PHE A 24 2.29 11.00 -13.78
CA PHE A 24 1.71 11.13 -15.10
C PHE A 24 2.47 12.17 -15.92
N GLU A 25 2.81 11.82 -17.16
CA GLU A 25 3.37 12.75 -18.13
C GLU A 25 2.83 12.49 -19.53
N HIS A 26 2.02 13.44 -20.04
CA HIS A 26 1.45 13.35 -21.38
C HIS A 26 1.73 14.64 -22.15
N ARG A 27 2.42 14.52 -23.30
CA ARG A 27 2.76 15.66 -24.19
C ARG A 27 3.42 16.83 -23.44
N GLY A 28 4.32 16.55 -22.50
CA GLY A 28 5.02 17.54 -21.69
C GLY A 28 4.22 18.11 -20.51
N THR A 29 2.96 17.72 -20.34
CA THR A 29 2.17 18.05 -19.15
C THR A 29 2.44 17.02 -18.06
N LYS A 30 2.76 17.48 -16.86
CA LYS A 30 3.10 16.65 -15.69
C LYS A 30 2.00 16.71 -14.64
N GLY A 31 1.69 15.57 -14.02
CA GLY A 31 0.68 15.47 -12.96
C GLY A 31 0.98 14.39 -11.93
N TRP A 32 0.24 14.44 -10.82
CA TRP A 32 0.29 13.46 -9.72
C TRP A 32 -1.11 12.86 -9.42
N PRO A 33 -1.84 12.34 -10.43
CA PRO A 33 -3.19 11.82 -10.21
C PRO A 33 -3.21 10.50 -9.43
N ASP A 34 -2.11 9.75 -9.41
CA ASP A 34 -2.06 8.41 -8.84
C ASP A 34 -1.80 8.42 -7.34
N LEU A 35 -2.75 7.91 -6.57
CA LEU A 35 -2.67 7.83 -5.11
C LEU A 35 -2.35 6.39 -4.68
N SER A 36 -1.55 6.25 -3.63
CA SER A 36 -1.57 5.01 -2.85
C SER A 36 -1.90 5.32 -1.41
N ILE A 37 -2.80 4.50 -0.90
CA ILE A 37 -3.53 4.76 0.32
C ILE A 37 -3.53 3.45 1.11
N THR A 38 -3.38 3.55 2.42
CA THR A 38 -3.47 2.38 3.32
C THR A 38 -4.40 2.65 4.49
N LYS A 39 -4.82 1.58 5.15
CA LYS A 39 -5.51 1.63 6.43
C LYS A 39 -4.57 1.09 7.50
N GLY A 40 -4.48 1.80 8.63
CA GLY A 40 -3.55 1.49 9.71
C GLY A 40 -2.23 2.24 9.56
N ASP A 41 -1.87 2.95 10.63
CA ASP A 41 -0.63 3.71 10.78
C ASP A 41 0.62 2.81 10.81
N GLU A 42 0.47 1.59 11.32
CA GLU A 42 1.52 0.56 11.35
C GLU A 42 2.08 0.23 9.96
N LEU A 43 1.25 0.27 8.92
CA LEU A 43 1.67 0.04 7.53
C LEU A 43 2.15 1.32 6.85
N ALA A 44 1.63 2.48 7.26
CA ALA A 44 1.99 3.77 6.67
C ALA A 44 3.40 4.21 7.08
N THR A 45 3.79 3.95 8.33
CA THR A 45 5.05 4.45 8.91
C THR A 45 6.33 3.84 8.31
N PRO A 46 6.44 2.51 8.11
CA PRO A 46 7.63 1.89 7.53
C PRO A 46 7.57 1.76 6.00
N CYS A 47 6.57 2.36 5.35
CA CYS A 47 6.38 2.27 3.89
C CYS A 47 7.43 3.12 3.15
N ASN A 48 8.12 2.51 2.19
CA ASN A 48 8.96 3.21 1.24
C ASN A 48 8.26 3.23 -0.13
N ARG A 49 7.82 4.40 -0.55
CA ARG A 49 7.13 4.61 -1.83
C ARG A 49 8.02 5.39 -2.78
N LYS A 50 8.18 4.89 -4.01
CA LYS A 50 8.90 5.62 -5.07
C LYS A 50 8.18 5.51 -6.40
N VAL A 51 8.23 6.59 -7.15
CA VAL A 51 7.88 6.59 -8.57
C VAL A 51 9.12 6.14 -9.34
N ILE A 52 8.97 5.12 -10.17
CA ILE A 52 10.06 4.52 -10.93
C ILE A 52 10.06 5.11 -12.34
N ASP A 53 11.23 5.57 -12.77
CA ASP A 53 11.47 6.10 -14.11
C ASP A 53 11.94 4.99 -15.07
N GLU A 54 11.08 3.98 -15.22
CA GLU A 54 11.27 2.89 -16.18
C GLU A 54 10.39 3.11 -17.42
N TYR A 55 10.88 2.66 -18.57
CA TYR A 55 10.11 2.76 -19.81
C TYR A 55 8.80 1.98 -19.69
N SER A 56 7.69 2.70 -19.79
CA SER A 56 6.34 2.15 -19.89
C SER A 56 5.74 2.56 -21.25
N ARG A 57 4.80 1.76 -21.77
CA ARG A 57 3.98 2.16 -22.93
C ARG A 57 2.76 3.00 -22.53
N SER A 58 2.78 3.59 -21.34
CA SER A 58 1.74 4.44 -20.78
C SER A 58 2.32 5.83 -20.52
N ASP A 59 1.46 6.83 -20.48
CA ASP A 59 1.76 8.15 -19.93
C ASP A 59 1.80 8.15 -18.40
N HIS A 60 1.44 7.03 -17.74
CA HIS A 60 1.68 6.82 -16.32
C HIS A 60 3.02 6.12 -16.06
N LYS A 61 3.68 6.55 -14.98
CA LYS A 61 4.90 5.95 -14.44
C LYS A 61 4.57 4.84 -13.44
N TYR A 62 5.46 3.88 -13.34
CA TYR A 62 5.33 2.84 -12.32
C TYR A 62 5.52 3.42 -10.92
N ILE A 63 4.79 2.83 -9.98
CA ILE A 63 4.82 3.19 -8.58
C ILE A 63 5.19 1.92 -7.82
N LYS A 64 6.32 1.95 -7.13
CA LYS A 64 6.76 0.87 -6.26
C LYS A 64 6.55 1.26 -4.81
N THR A 65 5.95 0.35 -4.06
CA THR A 65 5.71 0.54 -2.63
C THR A 65 6.22 -0.69 -1.91
N ASP A 66 7.25 -0.51 -1.10
CA ASP A 66 7.84 -1.54 -0.26
C ASP A 66 7.29 -1.39 1.17
N PHE A 67 6.72 -2.46 1.71
CA PHE A 67 6.23 -2.51 3.08
C PHE A 67 7.16 -3.37 3.92
N MET A 68 7.64 -2.83 5.05
CA MET A 68 8.26 -3.68 6.07
C MET A 68 7.18 -4.11 7.06
N ILE A 69 6.89 -5.40 7.09
CA ILE A 69 5.91 -5.99 7.98
C ILE A 69 6.64 -6.91 8.95
N ASN A 70 6.54 -6.62 10.24
CA ASN A 70 6.97 -7.54 11.28
C ASN A 70 5.90 -8.62 11.43
N GLN A 71 6.09 -9.77 10.79
CA GLN A 71 5.19 -10.90 10.95
C GLN A 71 5.60 -11.70 12.18
N THR A 72 4.69 -11.83 13.14
CA THR A 72 4.81 -12.82 14.21
C THR A 72 4.30 -14.16 13.70
N GLU A 73 5.20 -15.13 13.55
CA GLU A 73 4.81 -16.50 13.24
C GLU A 73 4.27 -17.18 14.49
N ASN A 74 2.96 -17.48 14.49
CA ASN A 74 2.34 -18.24 15.56
C ASN A 74 2.25 -19.71 15.14
N ASN A 75 3.00 -20.57 15.81
CA ASN A 75 2.93 -22.01 15.63
C ASN A 75 2.00 -22.61 16.68
N TYR A 76 0.91 -23.23 16.24
CA TYR A 76 -0.04 -23.91 17.11
C TYR A 76 0.10 -25.42 16.97
N LEU A 77 0.22 -26.13 18.09
CA LEU A 77 0.15 -27.59 18.10
C LEU A 77 -1.27 -28.02 17.74
N ARG A 78 -1.41 -28.79 16.66
CA ARG A 78 -2.68 -29.41 16.29
C ARG A 78 -2.86 -30.71 17.07
N PHE A 79 -3.69 -30.67 18.11
CA PHE A 79 -4.10 -31.89 18.80
C PHE A 79 -5.24 -32.58 18.04
N LYS A 80 -5.05 -33.86 17.70
CA LYS A 80 -6.14 -34.73 17.25
C LYS A 80 -6.61 -35.56 18.43
N SER A 81 -7.91 -35.58 18.71
CA SER A 81 -8.45 -36.58 19.65
C SER A 81 -8.34 -37.98 19.03
N ALA A 82 -8.35 -39.01 19.87
CA ALA A 82 -8.32 -40.41 19.45
C ALA A 82 -9.47 -40.78 18.47
N ASN A 83 -10.55 -39.98 18.43
CA ASN A 83 -11.70 -40.16 17.56
C ASN A 83 -11.64 -39.28 16.29
N GLY A 84 -10.49 -38.65 16.00
CA GLY A 84 -10.30 -37.82 14.80
C GLY A 84 -10.96 -36.42 14.86
N VAL A 85 -11.61 -36.07 15.96
CA VAL A 85 -12.20 -34.75 16.15
C VAL A 85 -11.10 -33.76 16.51
N THR A 86 -11.01 -32.67 15.74
CA THR A 86 -10.12 -31.54 16.07
C THR A 86 -10.80 -30.72 17.16
N ILE A 87 -10.18 -30.61 18.33
CA ILE A 87 -10.63 -29.69 19.38
C ILE A 87 -9.95 -28.34 19.07
N ARG A 88 -10.75 -27.29 18.89
CA ARG A 88 -10.28 -25.91 18.77
C ARG A 88 -10.28 -25.24 20.13
#